data_AF-A0A6J7K7K5-F1
#
_entry.id   AF-A0A6J7K7K5-F1
#
_cell.length_a   1.000
_cell.length_b   1.000
_cell.length_c   1.000
_cell.angle_alpha   90.00
_cell.angle_beta   90.00
_cell.angle_gamma   90.00
#
_symmetry.space_group_name_H-M   'P 1'
#
loop_
_entity.id
_entity.type
_entity.pdbx_description
1 polymer ?
#
loop_
_entity_poly.entity_id
_entity_poly.type
_entity_poly.pdbx_seq_one_letter_code
_entity_poly.pdbx_strand_id
1 'polypeptide(L)'
;MVLHRGRAFRMDVVGPEGRPHVPGELEDGLRRVVAASGAEAPGPSVGPLTTTARAAWARSRERLRALDARNAATLDDIETALFCVCLEHEQPEDVVAAGTGLLAGDSRNRWFDKSVSFVVHPDGTAGYNGEHCRLDGTTVIAMIDAVLGRTAAEHADASGARPQGSPAVRPLDLVLDDGLRADVQDAHEAFCAYAASTATAAVALDFDSERAKRLGVSPDAFAQLTFQLAHRRATGHLGATYESIATRTFRHGRTEAMRVVTDEIAAFVEAMGDPEATAGGRRAALRAAAAAHVARARECQAGRAPEQHLWALQMLQGRRGAALGVPGPSALFDSPGWRILRDDVLSTSAVPSVNVRYWGFGSTSERCIGVAYALLPDRFRLFLSTPRPVAGAMEAFAAALPVVVAELEALLEGDVPPAGPRGVHPSR
;
A
#
# COMPACT_ATOMS: atom_id res chain seq x y z
N MET A 1 20.71 -1.99 7.33
CA MET A 1 20.94 -3.35 6.76
C MET A 1 20.86 -3.24 5.25
N VAL A 2 21.72 -3.96 4.53
CA VAL A 2 21.65 -4.07 3.07
C VAL A 2 21.48 -5.54 2.70
N LEU A 3 20.53 -5.84 1.83
CA LEU A 3 20.26 -7.17 1.27
C LEU A 3 20.63 -7.16 -0.21
N HIS A 4 21.39 -8.16 -0.65
CA HIS A 4 21.67 -8.38 -2.07
C HIS A 4 21.86 -9.88 -2.35
N ARG A 5 21.05 -10.43 -3.27
CA ARG A 5 21.01 -11.86 -3.62
C ARG A 5 20.80 -12.77 -2.40
N GLY A 6 19.91 -12.36 -1.51
CA GLY A 6 19.56 -13.10 -0.29
C GLY A 6 20.59 -13.03 0.84
N ARG A 7 21.71 -12.31 0.65
CA ARG A 7 22.73 -12.12 1.68
C ARG A 7 22.50 -10.79 2.39
N ALA A 8 22.57 -10.82 3.73
CA ALA A 8 22.42 -9.65 4.58
C ALA A 8 23.78 -9.09 4.99
N PHE A 9 23.88 -7.76 5.02
CA PHE A 9 25.06 -7.03 5.44
C PHE A 9 24.69 -5.89 6.38
N ARG A 10 25.54 -5.67 7.38
CA ARG A 10 25.56 -4.43 8.15
C ARG A 10 26.49 -3.46 7.44
N MET A 11 26.01 -2.23 7.24
CA MET A 11 26.78 -1.11 6.73
C MET A 11 26.61 0.05 7.71
N ASP A 12 27.72 0.51 8.29
CA ASP A 12 27.70 1.60 9.27
C ASP A 12 27.62 2.94 8.52
N VAL A 13 26.42 3.50 8.42
CA VAL A 13 26.15 4.75 7.67
C VAL A 13 26.38 6.03 8.48
N VAL A 14 26.62 5.87 9.78
CA VAL A 14 27.00 6.94 10.70
C VAL A 14 28.34 6.55 11.32
N GLY A 15 29.34 7.41 11.18
CA GLY A 15 30.68 7.19 11.69
C GLY A 15 30.78 7.32 13.22
N PRO A 16 31.95 7.00 13.81
CA PRO A 16 32.14 6.94 15.27
C PRO A 16 31.82 8.25 16.02
N GLU A 17 31.95 9.40 15.34
CA GLU A 17 31.63 10.72 15.91
C GLU A 17 30.14 11.09 15.81
N GLY A 18 29.28 10.15 15.41
CA GLY A 18 27.84 10.40 15.21
C GLY A 18 27.52 11.20 13.94
N ARG A 19 28.47 11.29 13.00
CA ARG A 19 28.32 12.02 11.74
C ARG A 19 28.02 11.06 10.57
N PRO A 20 27.02 11.35 9.73
CA PRO A 20 26.78 10.55 8.53
C PRO A 20 27.98 10.56 7.56
N HIS A 21 28.16 9.46 6.83
CA HIS A 21 29.10 9.39 5.71
C HIS A 21 28.61 10.24 4.53
N VAL A 22 29.53 10.76 3.73
CA VAL A 22 29.19 11.50 2.49
C VAL A 22 28.69 10.53 1.41
N PRO A 23 27.89 11.00 0.42
CA PRO A 23 27.28 10.14 -0.58
C PRO A 23 28.26 9.21 -1.33
N GLY A 24 29.45 9.70 -1.69
CA GLY A 24 30.47 8.87 -2.37
C GLY A 24 30.98 7.71 -1.51
N GLU A 25 31.12 7.90 -0.20
CA GLU A 25 31.52 6.83 0.72
C GLU A 25 30.41 5.80 0.88
N LEU A 26 29.15 6.24 0.97
CA LEU A 26 28.00 5.34 1.01
C LEU A 26 27.90 4.50 -0.27
N GLU A 27 28.13 5.11 -1.42
CA GLU A 27 28.18 4.42 -2.71
C GLU A 27 29.27 3.35 -2.74
N ASP A 28 30.48 3.66 -2.26
CA ASP A 28 31.57 2.69 -2.13
C ASP A 28 31.22 1.54 -1.18
N GLY A 29 30.50 1.83 -0.09
CA GLY A 29 29.94 0.82 0.81
C GLY A 29 29.00 -0.14 0.09
N LEU A 30 28.05 0.39 -0.68
CA LEU A 30 27.10 -0.40 -1.46
C LEU A 30 27.80 -1.23 -2.55
N ARG A 31 28.80 -0.68 -3.25
CA ARG A 31 29.64 -1.43 -4.21
C ARG A 31 30.32 -2.63 -3.56
N ARG A 32 30.84 -2.46 -2.34
CA ARG A 32 31.46 -3.56 -1.58
C ARG A 32 30.46 -4.63 -1.16
N VAL A 33 29.23 -4.25 -0.82
CA VAL A 33 28.14 -5.22 -0.58
C VAL A 33 27.88 -6.04 -1.85
N VAL A 34 27.72 -5.38 -3.00
CA VAL A 34 27.47 -6.07 -4.28
C VAL A 34 28.62 -7.01 -4.64
N ALA A 35 29.87 -6.55 -4.49
CA ALA A 35 31.06 -7.37 -4.75
C ALA A 35 31.16 -8.58 -3.81
N ALA A 36 30.85 -8.40 -2.52
CA ALA A 36 30.91 -9.46 -1.52
C ALA A 36 29.81 -10.53 -1.68
N SER A 37 28.69 -10.21 -2.35
CA SER A 37 27.65 -11.22 -2.63
C SER A 37 28.06 -12.24 -3.69
N GLY A 38 29.04 -11.92 -4.56
CA GLY A 38 29.51 -12.82 -5.61
C GLY A 38 28.50 -13.09 -6.75
N ALA A 39 28.95 -13.85 -7.76
CA ALA A 39 28.16 -14.24 -8.93
C ALA A 39 27.37 -15.56 -8.75
N GLU A 40 27.71 -16.35 -7.73
CA GLU A 40 27.16 -17.69 -7.50
C GLU A 40 25.84 -17.66 -6.70
N ALA A 41 25.24 -18.85 -6.54
CA ALA A 41 23.89 -19.10 -6.03
C ALA A 41 23.52 -18.25 -4.80
N PRO A 42 22.23 -17.87 -4.64
CA PRO A 42 21.77 -17.12 -3.49
C PRO A 42 22.27 -17.77 -2.19
N GLY A 43 22.91 -16.98 -1.32
CA GLY A 43 23.36 -17.48 -0.03
C GLY A 43 22.17 -17.97 0.82
N PRO A 44 22.40 -18.69 1.93
CA PRO A 44 21.33 -19.14 2.81
C PRO A 44 20.60 -17.92 3.40
N SER A 45 19.48 -17.53 2.79
CA SER A 45 18.67 -16.41 3.25
C SER A 45 17.72 -16.86 4.35
N VAL A 46 17.72 -16.14 5.46
CA VAL A 46 16.74 -16.35 6.55
C VAL A 46 15.47 -15.50 6.35
N GLY A 47 15.51 -14.55 5.40
CA GLY A 47 14.38 -13.69 5.04
C GLY A 47 13.05 -14.42 4.86
N PRO A 48 12.98 -15.60 4.21
CA PRO A 48 11.74 -16.36 4.05
C PRO A 48 11.00 -16.65 5.35
N LEU A 49 11.67 -16.85 6.49
CA LEU A 49 10.98 -17.13 7.75
C LEU A 49 10.06 -15.97 8.19
N THR A 50 10.35 -14.74 7.77
CA THR A 50 9.54 -13.54 8.07
C THR A 50 8.20 -13.50 7.33
N THR A 51 7.97 -14.40 6.35
CA THR A 51 6.70 -14.54 5.62
C THR A 51 5.72 -15.48 6.30
N THR A 52 6.19 -16.30 7.25
CA THR A 52 5.39 -17.37 7.86
C THR A 52 4.35 -16.82 8.83
N ALA A 53 3.37 -17.66 9.17
CA ALA A 53 2.40 -17.33 10.21
C ALA A 53 3.11 -16.90 11.51
N ARG A 54 2.64 -15.82 12.13
CA ARG A 54 3.37 -15.14 13.23
C ARG A 54 3.78 -16.06 14.38
N ALA A 55 2.95 -17.04 14.73
CA ALA A 55 3.26 -18.01 15.76
C ALA A 55 4.37 -19.01 15.34
N ALA A 56 4.42 -19.39 14.06
CA ALA A 56 5.50 -20.21 13.52
C ALA A 56 6.81 -19.41 13.47
N TRP A 57 6.76 -18.19 12.92
CA TRP A 57 7.92 -17.31 12.91
C TRP A 57 8.49 -17.07 14.32
N ALA A 58 7.63 -16.81 15.31
CA ALA A 58 8.07 -16.64 16.69
C ALA A 58 8.84 -17.85 17.24
N ARG A 59 8.42 -19.08 16.91
CA ARG A 59 9.15 -20.30 17.29
C ARG A 59 10.49 -20.43 16.58
N SER A 60 10.53 -20.21 15.27
CA SER A 60 11.77 -20.27 14.49
C SER A 60 12.76 -19.19 14.94
N ARG A 61 12.29 -17.99 15.29
CA ARG A 61 13.10 -16.91 15.88
C ARG A 61 13.71 -17.30 17.22
N GLU A 62 12.94 -17.89 18.13
CA GLU A 62 13.50 -18.35 19.41
C GLU A 62 14.50 -19.51 19.23
N ARG A 63 14.25 -20.41 18.27
CA ARG A 63 15.22 -21.46 17.91
C ARG A 63 16.51 -20.88 17.35
N LEU A 64 16.43 -19.89 16.44
CA LEU A 64 17.61 -19.18 15.92
C LEU A 64 18.45 -18.59 17.07
N ARG A 65 17.81 -17.94 18.03
CA ARG A 65 18.49 -17.33 19.19
C ARG A 65 19.13 -18.38 20.11
N ALA A 66 18.47 -19.51 20.31
CA ALA A 66 18.95 -20.58 21.18
C ALA A 66 20.08 -21.42 20.54
N LEU A 67 20.15 -21.48 19.21
CA LEU A 67 21.10 -22.34 18.50
C LEU A 67 22.55 -21.86 18.62
N ASP A 68 22.79 -20.56 18.52
CA ASP A 68 24.13 -19.98 18.59
C ASP A 68 24.09 -18.56 19.19
N ALA A 69 25.00 -18.27 20.13
CA ALA A 69 25.07 -16.94 20.76
C ALA A 69 25.29 -15.81 19.75
N ARG A 70 25.95 -16.08 18.61
CA ARG A 70 26.15 -15.12 17.53
C ARG A 70 24.84 -14.75 16.85
N ASN A 71 23.87 -15.66 16.75
CA ASN A 71 22.58 -15.38 16.13
C ASN A 71 21.80 -14.31 16.89
N ALA A 72 21.88 -14.30 18.22
CA ALA A 72 21.24 -13.27 19.03
C ALA A 72 21.79 -11.87 18.70
N ALA A 73 23.12 -11.74 18.56
CA ALA A 73 23.76 -10.49 18.16
C ALA A 73 23.45 -10.10 16.71
N THR A 74 23.44 -11.06 15.78
CA THR A 74 23.08 -10.81 14.37
C THR A 74 21.61 -10.38 14.23
N LEU A 75 20.68 -11.01 14.96
CA LEU A 75 19.28 -10.61 14.99
C LEU A 75 19.12 -9.20 15.57
N ASP A 76 19.86 -8.86 16.62
CA ASP A 76 19.88 -7.50 17.18
C ASP A 76 20.38 -6.47 16.15
N ASP A 77 21.47 -6.77 15.42
CA ASP A 77 21.96 -5.93 14.31
C ASP A 77 20.89 -5.71 13.22
N ILE A 78 20.12 -6.76 12.88
CA ILE A 78 19.02 -6.68 11.89
C ILE A 78 17.86 -5.83 12.43
N GLU A 79 17.40 -6.12 13.64
CA GLU A 79 16.24 -5.50 14.27
C GLU A 79 16.49 -4.02 14.57
N THR A 80 17.70 -3.66 15.01
CA THR A 80 18.09 -2.29 15.38
C THR A 80 18.61 -1.44 14.23
N ALA A 81 18.88 -2.02 13.04
CA ALA A 81 19.27 -1.25 11.86
C ALA A 81 18.28 -0.10 11.57
N LEU A 82 18.75 1.05 11.08
CA LEU A 82 17.87 2.20 10.79
C LEU A 82 16.73 1.85 9.82
N PHE A 83 17.08 1.14 8.74
CA PHE A 83 16.17 0.61 7.71
C PHE A 83 16.89 -0.48 6.92
N CYS A 84 16.16 -1.12 5.99
CA CYS A 84 16.71 -2.06 5.02
C CYS A 84 16.84 -1.43 3.63
N VAL A 85 17.92 -1.75 2.92
CA VAL A 85 18.07 -1.49 1.48
C VAL A 85 18.21 -2.83 0.78
N CYS A 86 17.25 -3.19 -0.06
CA CYS A 86 17.26 -4.38 -0.89
C CYS A 86 17.74 -4.00 -2.29
N LEU A 87 18.97 -4.36 -2.63
CA LEU A 87 19.50 -4.19 -3.97
C LEU A 87 19.05 -5.38 -4.81
N GLU A 88 18.28 -5.11 -5.85
CA GLU A 88 17.85 -6.12 -6.80
C GLU A 88 18.90 -6.37 -7.88
N HIS A 89 18.93 -7.61 -8.35
CA HIS A 89 19.84 -8.06 -9.40
C HIS A 89 19.13 -8.33 -10.72
N GLU A 90 17.78 -8.36 -10.70
CA GLU A 90 16.93 -8.51 -11.86
C GLU A 90 16.19 -7.20 -12.13
N GLN A 91 16.11 -6.87 -13.42
CA GLN A 91 15.38 -5.71 -13.90
C GLN A 91 13.92 -6.13 -14.19
N PRO A 92 12.91 -5.48 -13.62
CA PRO A 92 11.51 -5.76 -13.96
C PRO A 92 11.24 -5.41 -15.42
N GLU A 93 10.48 -6.28 -16.10
CA GLU A 93 10.12 -6.12 -17.52
C GLU A 93 9.15 -4.96 -17.75
N ASP A 94 8.25 -4.74 -16.80
CA ASP A 94 7.22 -3.70 -16.86
C ASP A 94 6.81 -3.19 -15.46
N VAL A 95 5.83 -2.29 -15.43
CA VAL A 95 5.27 -1.72 -14.19
C VAL A 95 4.61 -2.78 -13.31
N VAL A 96 3.99 -3.80 -13.89
CA VAL A 96 3.29 -4.86 -13.15
C VAL A 96 4.33 -5.76 -12.46
N ALA A 97 5.39 -6.14 -13.17
CA ALA A 97 6.53 -6.87 -12.63
C ALA A 97 7.22 -6.06 -11.52
N ALA A 98 7.45 -4.76 -11.72
CA ALA A 98 8.03 -3.88 -10.71
C ALA A 98 7.17 -3.78 -9.44
N GLY A 99 5.85 -3.57 -9.60
CA GLY A 99 4.92 -3.50 -8.46
C GLY A 99 4.78 -4.83 -7.73
N THR A 100 4.76 -5.95 -8.48
CA THR A 100 4.69 -7.31 -7.90
C THR A 100 5.98 -7.66 -7.15
N GLY A 101 7.14 -7.31 -7.70
CA GLY A 101 8.44 -7.45 -7.04
C GLY A 101 8.59 -6.57 -5.80
N LEU A 102 7.98 -5.38 -5.79
CA LEU A 102 7.94 -4.50 -4.63
C LEU A 102 7.00 -5.02 -3.53
N LEU A 103 5.85 -5.60 -3.91
CA LEU A 103 4.87 -6.17 -2.98
C LEU A 103 5.38 -7.45 -2.31
N ALA A 104 5.90 -8.38 -3.10
CA ALA A 104 6.28 -9.72 -2.65
C ALA A 104 7.78 -10.02 -2.87
N GLY A 105 8.30 -9.82 -4.08
CA GLY A 105 9.63 -10.31 -4.44
C GLY A 105 9.78 -11.83 -4.26
N ASP A 106 11.01 -12.33 -4.13
CA ASP A 106 11.30 -13.77 -4.00
C ASP A 106 11.45 -14.26 -2.54
N SER A 107 11.02 -13.45 -1.56
CA SER A 107 11.24 -13.56 -0.11
C SER A 107 12.69 -13.64 0.40
N ARG A 108 13.65 -14.09 -0.43
CA ARG A 108 15.05 -14.26 -0.04
C ARG A 108 15.76 -12.92 0.06
N ASN A 109 15.46 -11.97 -0.83
CA ASN A 109 16.05 -10.63 -0.80
C ASN A 109 15.21 -9.63 0.04
N ARG A 110 14.53 -10.10 1.08
CA ARG A 110 13.62 -9.31 1.93
C ARG A 110 13.77 -9.64 3.42
N TRP A 111 13.34 -8.71 4.26
CA TRP A 111 13.11 -8.93 5.69
C TRP A 111 11.81 -8.21 6.07
N PHE A 112 10.67 -8.90 5.98
CA PHE A 112 9.35 -8.26 6.03
C PHE A 112 8.98 -7.69 7.40
N ASP A 113 9.68 -8.09 8.46
CA ASP A 113 9.53 -7.50 9.79
C ASP A 113 10.18 -6.10 9.90
N LYS A 114 10.95 -5.66 8.90
CA LYS A 114 11.55 -4.33 8.92
C LYS A 114 10.50 -3.28 8.58
N SER A 115 10.39 -2.27 9.44
CA SER A 115 9.46 -1.16 9.27
C SER A 115 9.60 -0.45 7.92
N VAL A 116 10.85 -0.22 7.48
CA VAL A 116 11.18 0.49 6.25
C VAL A 116 12.21 -0.32 5.46
N SER A 117 11.84 -0.72 4.25
CA SER A 117 12.72 -1.34 3.26
C SER A 117 12.65 -0.57 1.95
N PHE A 118 13.80 -0.08 1.46
CA PHE A 118 13.91 0.47 0.12
C PHE A 118 14.37 -0.63 -0.84
N VAL A 119 13.61 -0.88 -1.89
CA VAL A 119 13.96 -1.83 -2.96
C VAL A 119 14.47 -1.04 -4.15
N VAL A 120 15.66 -1.37 -4.65
CA VAL A 120 16.32 -0.62 -5.74
C VAL A 120 16.73 -1.59 -6.85
N HIS A 121 16.23 -1.35 -8.05
CA HIS A 121 16.53 -2.12 -9.26
C HIS A 121 17.80 -1.63 -9.98
N PRO A 122 18.40 -2.45 -10.87
CA PRO A 122 19.61 -2.09 -11.59
C PRO A 122 19.54 -0.78 -12.39
N ASP A 123 18.36 -0.42 -12.94
CA ASP A 123 18.13 0.83 -13.65
C ASP A 123 17.94 2.06 -12.72
N GLY A 124 17.97 1.86 -11.41
CA GLY A 124 17.71 2.90 -10.40
C GLY A 124 16.23 3.11 -10.08
N THR A 125 15.31 2.36 -10.70
CA THR A 125 13.91 2.32 -10.27
C THR A 125 13.86 1.82 -8.83
N ALA A 126 13.19 2.57 -7.96
CA ALA A 126 13.14 2.28 -6.54
C ALA A 126 11.72 2.34 -5.98
N GLY A 127 11.50 1.59 -4.91
CA GLY A 127 10.23 1.54 -4.20
C GLY A 127 10.41 1.35 -2.70
N TYR A 128 9.31 1.52 -1.98
CA TYR A 128 9.20 1.27 -0.56
C TYR A 128 8.37 0.00 -0.30
N ASN A 129 8.89 -0.90 0.53
CA ASN A 129 8.18 -2.00 1.13
C ASN A 129 8.27 -1.83 2.67
N GLY A 130 7.17 -1.99 3.39
CA GLY A 130 7.22 -1.74 4.83
C GLY A 130 6.13 -2.45 5.61
N GLU A 131 6.42 -2.63 6.89
CA GLU A 131 5.56 -3.29 7.86
C GLU A 131 4.53 -2.29 8.42
N HIS A 132 3.26 -2.69 8.45
CA HIS A 132 2.11 -1.80 8.65
C HIS A 132 1.67 -1.66 10.12
N CYS A 133 2.18 -2.45 11.07
CA CYS A 133 1.65 -2.46 12.44
C CYS A 133 1.87 -1.12 13.17
N ARG A 134 2.96 -0.40 12.84
CA ARG A 134 3.31 0.89 13.47
C ARG A 134 3.21 2.11 12.54
N LEU A 135 3.13 1.92 11.23
CA LEU A 135 3.18 3.00 10.25
C LEU A 135 1.89 3.02 9.43
N ASP A 136 1.24 4.18 9.36
CA ASP A 136 0.15 4.43 8.42
C ASP A 136 0.70 5.05 7.14
N GLY A 137 0.02 4.81 6.02
CA GLY A 137 0.47 5.25 4.70
C GLY A 137 0.82 6.74 4.63
N THR A 138 0.12 7.59 5.38
CA THR A 138 0.40 9.03 5.34
C THR A 138 1.72 9.44 5.99
N THR A 139 2.19 8.70 7.00
CA THR A 139 3.53 8.88 7.58
C THR A 139 4.59 8.44 6.58
N VAL A 140 4.34 7.33 5.88
CA VAL A 140 5.24 6.81 4.84
C VAL A 140 5.34 7.80 3.67
N ILE A 141 4.22 8.36 3.22
CA ILE A 141 4.20 9.39 2.16
C ILE A 141 5.02 10.60 2.56
N ALA A 142 4.84 11.11 3.79
CA ALA A 142 5.61 12.26 4.28
C ALA A 142 7.12 11.98 4.31
N MET A 143 7.52 10.74 4.66
CA MET A 143 8.92 10.30 4.59
C MET A 143 9.42 10.27 3.14
N ILE A 144 8.65 9.69 2.22
CA ILE A 144 9.02 9.61 0.79
C ILE A 144 9.17 11.02 0.20
N ASP A 145 8.23 11.92 0.48
CA ASP A 145 8.28 13.30 0.00
C ASP A 145 9.47 14.07 0.59
N ALA A 146 9.80 13.84 1.86
CA ALA A 146 10.98 14.44 2.49
C ALA A 146 12.29 13.94 1.86
N VAL A 147 12.38 12.64 1.54
CA VAL A 147 13.56 12.03 0.90
C VAL A 147 13.70 12.53 -0.54
N LEU A 148 12.62 12.50 -1.33
CA LEU A 148 12.66 12.83 -2.76
C LEU A 148 12.56 14.34 -3.05
N GLY A 149 12.19 15.16 -2.07
CA GLY A 149 12.12 16.61 -2.20
C GLY A 149 13.48 17.34 -2.20
N ARG A 150 14.60 16.61 -2.01
CA ARG A 150 15.96 17.16 -2.04
C ARG A 150 16.92 16.19 -2.72
N THR A 151 18.00 16.72 -3.27
CA THR A 151 19.12 15.95 -3.80
C THR A 151 19.92 15.28 -2.68
N ALA A 152 20.68 14.24 -3.01
CA ALA A 152 21.57 13.58 -2.05
C ALA A 152 22.61 14.54 -1.45
N ALA A 153 23.10 15.52 -2.22
CA ALA A 153 24.04 16.54 -1.75
C ALA A 153 23.39 17.46 -0.71
N GLU A 154 22.17 17.95 -0.96
CA GLU A 154 21.44 18.79 0.01
C GLU A 154 21.13 18.03 1.31
N HIS A 155 20.81 16.74 1.24
CA HIS A 155 20.66 15.90 2.43
C HIS A 155 21.97 15.71 3.19
N ALA A 156 23.08 15.51 2.48
CA ALA A 156 24.40 15.40 3.07
C ALA A 156 24.80 16.69 3.81
N ASP A 157 24.59 17.85 3.19
CA ASP A 157 24.87 19.15 3.78
C ASP A 157 23.99 19.41 5.01
N ALA A 158 22.68 19.17 4.91
CA ALA A 158 21.73 19.40 6.00
C ALA A 158 21.96 18.47 7.21
N SER A 159 22.44 17.24 6.97
CA SER A 159 22.77 16.28 8.03
C SER A 159 24.16 16.50 8.64
N GLY A 160 24.98 17.38 8.04
CA GLY A 160 26.36 17.61 8.44
C GLY A 160 27.25 16.39 8.16
N ALA A 161 26.97 15.67 7.07
CA ALA A 161 27.78 14.56 6.61
C ALA A 161 29.22 15.01 6.34
N ARG A 162 30.20 14.15 6.65
CA ARG A 162 31.63 14.46 6.46
C ARG A 162 32.38 13.25 5.93
N PRO A 163 33.43 13.46 5.11
CA PRO A 163 34.32 12.38 4.71
C PRO A 163 34.98 11.75 5.94
N GLN A 164 34.88 10.43 6.06
CA GLN A 164 35.37 9.63 7.18
C GLN A 164 36.02 8.31 6.70
N GLY A 165 36.21 8.14 5.40
CA GLY A 165 36.60 6.88 4.76
C GLY A 165 35.39 5.99 4.45
N SER A 166 35.61 4.92 3.68
CA SER A 166 34.51 4.03 3.30
C SER A 166 33.86 3.40 4.54
N PRO A 167 32.50 3.33 4.60
CA PRO A 167 31.78 2.83 5.76
C PRO A 167 32.13 1.36 6.00
N ALA A 168 32.18 0.90 7.25
CA ALA A 168 32.39 -0.50 7.55
C ALA A 168 31.24 -1.35 7.00
N VAL A 169 31.56 -2.47 6.34
CA VAL A 169 30.59 -3.43 5.80
C VAL A 169 30.98 -4.81 6.28
N ARG A 170 30.04 -5.54 6.90
CA ARG A 170 30.23 -6.92 7.33
C ARG A 170 29.01 -7.79 7.02
N PRO A 171 29.18 -9.06 6.64
CA PRO A 171 28.08 -10.00 6.52
C PRO A 171 27.31 -10.15 7.84
N LEU A 172 26.01 -10.39 7.75
CA LEU A 172 25.12 -10.74 8.83
C LEU A 172 24.73 -12.21 8.68
N ASP A 173 25.66 -13.08 9.05
CA ASP A 173 25.46 -14.53 8.94
C ASP A 173 24.70 -15.07 10.16
N LEU A 174 23.68 -15.87 9.88
CA LEU A 174 22.94 -16.64 10.89
C LEU A 174 23.32 -18.11 10.76
N VAL A 175 23.70 -18.71 11.88
CA VAL A 175 23.95 -20.14 11.99
C VAL A 175 22.62 -20.87 11.94
N LEU A 176 22.50 -21.82 11.02
CA LEU A 176 21.31 -22.66 10.85
C LEU A 176 21.69 -24.12 11.11
N ASP A 177 20.81 -24.85 11.79
CA ASP A 177 20.80 -26.31 11.79
C ASP A 177 19.99 -26.82 10.58
N ASP A 178 19.94 -28.14 10.39
CA ASP A 178 19.23 -28.71 9.23
C ASP A 178 17.72 -28.50 9.29
N GLY A 179 17.14 -28.41 10.50
CA GLY A 179 15.72 -28.13 10.66
C GLY A 179 15.38 -26.68 10.31
N LEU A 180 16.20 -25.71 10.70
CA LEU A 180 16.02 -24.31 10.30
C LEU A 180 16.24 -24.12 8.80
N ARG A 181 17.18 -24.87 8.19
CA ARG A 181 17.33 -24.89 6.72
C ARG A 181 16.07 -25.40 6.02
N ALA A 182 15.46 -26.47 6.55
CA ALA A 182 14.19 -26.96 6.05
C ALA A 182 13.06 -25.93 6.25
N ASP A 183 12.92 -25.34 7.44
CA ASP A 183 11.93 -24.30 7.73
C ASP A 183 12.05 -23.11 6.75
N VAL A 184 13.28 -22.69 6.44
CA VAL A 184 13.56 -21.61 5.47
C VAL A 184 13.08 -21.98 4.08
N GLN A 185 13.37 -23.21 3.63
CA GLN A 185 12.97 -23.68 2.32
C GLN A 185 11.45 -23.79 2.20
N ASP A 186 10.79 -24.39 3.19
CA ASP A 186 9.34 -24.53 3.25
C ASP A 186 8.66 -23.15 3.23
N ALA A 187 9.19 -22.18 4.00
CA ALA A 187 8.69 -20.82 4.02
C ALA A 187 8.85 -20.11 2.66
N HIS A 188 9.98 -20.34 1.97
CA HIS A 188 10.22 -19.79 0.64
C HIS A 188 9.24 -20.37 -0.38
N GLU A 189 9.09 -21.69 -0.43
CA GLU A 189 8.19 -22.38 -1.36
C GLU A 189 6.73 -21.97 -1.13
N ALA A 190 6.29 -21.95 0.13
CA ALA A 190 4.94 -21.51 0.49
C ALA A 190 4.68 -20.05 0.11
N PHE A 191 5.65 -19.16 0.31
CA PHE A 191 5.51 -17.76 -0.08
C PHE A 191 5.50 -17.58 -1.61
N CYS A 192 6.37 -18.29 -2.33
CA CYS A 192 6.37 -18.26 -3.79
C CYS A 192 5.03 -18.78 -4.35
N ALA A 193 4.45 -19.83 -3.76
CA ALA A 193 3.12 -20.31 -4.11
C ALA A 193 2.02 -19.28 -3.80
N TYR A 194 2.11 -18.58 -2.67
CA TYR A 194 1.18 -17.49 -2.31
C TYR A 194 1.28 -16.28 -3.25
N ALA A 195 2.50 -15.86 -3.58
CA ALA A 195 2.74 -14.79 -4.56
C ALA A 195 2.21 -15.19 -5.93
N ALA A 196 2.46 -16.43 -6.36
CA ALA A 196 1.93 -16.98 -7.61
C ALA A 196 0.40 -17.15 -7.58
N SER A 197 -0.24 -17.28 -6.42
CA SER A 197 -1.71 -17.30 -6.28
C SER A 197 -2.33 -15.91 -6.14
N THR A 198 -1.53 -14.85 -6.27
CA THR A 198 -1.98 -13.46 -6.32
C THR A 198 -1.88 -12.93 -7.76
N ALA A 199 -2.95 -12.34 -8.26
CA ALA A 199 -2.97 -11.63 -9.53
C ALA A 199 -2.83 -10.12 -9.28
N THR A 200 -2.07 -9.44 -10.14
CA THR A 200 -1.85 -8.00 -10.07
C THR A 200 -2.06 -7.36 -11.44
N ALA A 201 -2.42 -6.09 -11.46
CA ALA A 201 -2.54 -5.30 -12.70
C ALA A 201 -2.21 -3.83 -12.43
N ALA A 202 -1.69 -3.13 -13.43
CA ALA A 202 -1.49 -1.68 -13.39
C ALA A 202 -2.43 -1.03 -14.42
N VAL A 203 -3.15 0.01 -14.01
CA VAL A 203 -4.08 0.74 -14.87
C VAL A 203 -3.69 2.21 -14.89
N ALA A 204 -3.54 2.78 -16.08
CA ALA A 204 -3.39 4.21 -16.30
C ALA A 204 -4.64 4.73 -17.02
N LEU A 205 -5.31 5.71 -16.43
CA LEU A 205 -6.54 6.30 -16.96
C LEU A 205 -6.23 7.70 -17.49
N ASP A 206 -6.79 8.04 -18.65
CA ASP A 206 -6.71 9.39 -19.23
C ASP A 206 -7.69 10.32 -18.51
N PHE A 207 -7.34 10.67 -17.28
CA PHE A 207 -8.06 11.62 -16.43
C PHE A 207 -7.14 12.10 -15.31
N ASP A 208 -7.44 13.25 -14.72
CA ASP A 208 -6.61 13.85 -13.67
C ASP A 208 -7.46 14.58 -12.62
N SER A 209 -6.83 14.93 -11.51
CA SER A 209 -7.53 15.58 -10.40
C SER A 209 -8.02 17.00 -10.74
N GLU A 210 -7.41 17.68 -11.71
CA GLU A 210 -7.82 19.02 -12.13
C GLU A 210 -9.07 18.95 -13.01
N ARG A 211 -9.22 17.91 -13.84
CA ARG A 211 -10.45 17.61 -14.59
C ARG A 211 -11.61 17.38 -13.63
N ALA A 212 -11.44 16.52 -12.61
CA ALA A 212 -12.47 16.31 -11.59
C ALA A 212 -12.94 17.62 -10.94
N LYS A 213 -11.98 18.48 -10.55
CA LYS A 213 -12.27 19.79 -9.95
C LYS A 213 -13.02 20.71 -10.91
N ARG A 214 -12.63 20.75 -12.20
CA ARG A 214 -13.34 21.55 -13.23
C ARG A 214 -14.78 21.11 -13.45
N LEU A 215 -15.05 19.81 -13.30
CA LEU A 215 -16.40 19.24 -13.34
C LEU A 215 -17.21 19.48 -12.05
N GLY A 216 -16.62 20.13 -11.04
CA GLY A 216 -17.27 20.44 -9.77
C GLY A 216 -17.41 19.24 -8.84
N VAL A 217 -16.57 18.20 -8.98
CA VAL A 217 -16.61 16.99 -8.17
C VAL A 217 -15.28 16.82 -7.42
N SER A 218 -15.33 16.34 -6.18
CA SER A 218 -14.12 15.95 -5.44
C SER A 218 -13.38 14.86 -6.22
N PRO A 219 -12.05 14.98 -6.47
CA PRO A 219 -11.29 13.94 -7.15
C PRO A 219 -11.49 12.56 -6.52
N ASP A 220 -11.44 12.50 -5.19
CA ASP A 220 -11.58 11.27 -4.42
C ASP A 220 -12.98 10.64 -4.59
N ALA A 221 -14.03 11.46 -4.52
CA ALA A 221 -15.39 11.00 -4.78
C ALA A 221 -15.54 10.51 -6.23
N PHE A 222 -14.96 11.21 -7.22
CA PHE A 222 -15.00 10.79 -8.62
C PHE A 222 -14.33 9.42 -8.81
N ALA A 223 -13.18 9.19 -8.18
CA ALA A 223 -12.49 7.90 -8.21
C ALA A 223 -13.39 6.80 -7.61
N GLN A 224 -13.98 7.04 -6.44
CA GLN A 224 -14.81 6.05 -5.76
C GLN A 224 -16.09 5.72 -6.54
N LEU A 225 -16.79 6.73 -7.09
CA LEU A 225 -17.94 6.50 -7.96
C LEU A 225 -17.57 5.70 -9.21
N THR A 226 -16.42 6.01 -9.83
CA THR A 226 -15.86 5.24 -10.95
C THR A 226 -15.68 3.77 -10.55
N PHE A 227 -15.10 3.49 -9.39
CA PHE A 227 -14.87 2.12 -8.92
C PHE A 227 -16.16 1.36 -8.66
N GLN A 228 -17.16 1.99 -8.02
CA GLN A 228 -18.43 1.33 -7.75
C GLN A 228 -19.18 0.95 -9.04
N LEU A 229 -19.24 1.87 -10.00
CA LEU A 229 -19.91 1.61 -11.27
C LEU A 229 -19.16 0.59 -12.12
N ALA A 230 -17.83 0.68 -12.21
CA ALA A 230 -17.00 -0.28 -12.93
C ALA A 230 -17.12 -1.69 -12.33
N HIS A 231 -17.10 -1.81 -11.00
CA HIS A 231 -17.23 -3.10 -10.32
C HIS A 231 -18.62 -3.71 -10.53
N ARG A 232 -19.69 -2.92 -10.44
CA ARG A 232 -21.05 -3.37 -10.75
C ARG A 232 -21.15 -3.89 -12.17
N ARG A 233 -20.54 -3.22 -13.15
CA ARG A 233 -20.54 -3.67 -14.56
C ARG A 233 -19.72 -4.93 -14.79
N ALA A 234 -18.60 -5.07 -14.09
CA ALA A 234 -17.72 -6.23 -14.21
C ALA A 234 -18.31 -7.50 -13.57
N THR A 235 -19.01 -7.36 -12.45
CA THR A 235 -19.41 -8.51 -11.61
C THR A 235 -20.91 -8.70 -11.50
N GLY A 236 -21.70 -7.71 -11.90
CA GLY A 236 -23.13 -7.66 -11.61
C GLY A 236 -23.45 -7.41 -10.14
N HIS A 237 -22.47 -7.11 -9.28
CA HIS A 237 -22.65 -6.95 -7.84
C HIS A 237 -22.13 -5.60 -7.32
N LEU A 238 -22.90 -4.99 -6.41
CA LEU A 238 -22.48 -3.86 -5.57
C LEU A 238 -22.36 -4.40 -4.14
N GLY A 239 -21.15 -4.39 -3.58
CA GLY A 239 -20.84 -5.04 -2.31
C GLY A 239 -20.12 -4.13 -1.33
N ALA A 240 -19.81 -4.67 -0.14
CA ALA A 240 -19.08 -3.93 0.89
C ALA A 240 -17.75 -3.40 0.33
N THR A 241 -17.56 -2.09 0.44
CA THR A 241 -16.33 -1.42 -0.01
C THR A 241 -15.73 -0.65 1.15
N TYR A 242 -14.44 -0.89 1.37
CA TYR A 242 -13.61 -0.20 2.34
C TYR A 242 -12.82 0.93 1.68
N GLU A 243 -12.71 2.07 2.38
CA GLU A 243 -11.75 3.12 2.08
C GLU A 243 -11.06 3.59 3.37
N SER A 244 -9.74 3.71 3.33
CA SER A 244 -8.94 4.13 4.49
C SER A 244 -8.96 5.65 4.67
N ILE A 245 -9.41 6.14 5.82
CA ILE A 245 -9.45 7.57 6.15
C ILE A 245 -8.57 7.87 7.37
N ALA A 246 -7.58 8.73 7.22
CA ALA A 246 -6.70 9.10 8.33
C ALA A 246 -7.43 9.93 9.40
N THR A 247 -7.22 9.61 10.68
CA THR A 247 -7.77 10.32 11.86
C THR A 247 -6.70 11.13 12.61
N ARG A 248 -5.71 11.66 11.87
CA ARG A 248 -4.50 12.32 12.41
C ARG A 248 -4.74 13.57 13.26
N THR A 249 -5.96 14.11 13.24
CA THR A 249 -6.37 15.26 14.09
C THR A 249 -6.47 14.86 15.56
N PHE A 250 -6.60 13.56 15.85
CA PHE A 250 -6.63 13.03 17.20
C PHE A 250 -5.24 12.58 17.66
N ARG A 251 -4.98 12.70 18.97
CA ARG A 251 -3.78 12.14 19.59
C ARG A 251 -3.75 10.62 19.39
N HIS A 252 -2.66 10.12 18.82
CA HIS A 252 -2.51 8.71 18.43
C HIS A 252 -3.57 8.22 17.43
N GLY A 253 -4.19 9.13 16.67
CA GLY A 253 -5.07 8.78 15.57
C GLY A 253 -4.35 7.89 14.55
N ARG A 254 -5.07 6.86 14.08
CA ARG A 254 -4.64 5.93 13.04
C ARG A 254 -5.52 6.16 11.81
N THR A 255 -6.40 5.21 11.53
CA THR A 255 -7.37 5.27 10.43
C THR A 255 -8.77 4.95 10.92
N GLU A 256 -9.77 5.58 10.32
CA GLU A 256 -11.16 5.12 10.30
C GLU A 256 -11.39 4.31 9.01
N ALA A 257 -12.32 3.37 9.08
CA ALA A 257 -12.68 2.46 8.02
C ALA A 257 -13.97 2.94 7.36
N MET A 258 -13.84 3.72 6.28
CA MET A 258 -15.01 4.27 5.61
C MET A 258 -15.73 3.19 4.79
N ARG A 259 -17.04 3.16 4.92
CA ARG A 259 -17.94 2.35 4.09
C ARG A 259 -18.45 3.21 2.94
N VAL A 260 -17.91 2.95 1.75
CA VAL A 260 -18.15 3.78 0.56
C VAL A 260 -19.59 3.65 0.07
N VAL A 261 -20.14 2.43 0.10
CA VAL A 261 -21.50 2.16 -0.39
C VAL A 261 -22.54 2.71 0.60
N THR A 262 -23.13 3.83 0.19
CA THR A 262 -24.28 4.50 0.81
C THR A 262 -25.52 4.31 -0.07
N ASP A 263 -26.70 4.72 0.42
CA ASP A 263 -27.93 4.68 -0.37
C ASP A 263 -27.81 5.55 -1.63
N GLU A 264 -27.11 6.69 -1.56
CA GLU A 264 -26.87 7.56 -2.71
C GLU A 264 -25.95 6.92 -3.74
N ILE A 265 -24.90 6.21 -3.30
CA ILE A 265 -24.01 5.45 -4.19
C ILE A 265 -24.79 4.32 -4.87
N ALA A 266 -25.65 3.61 -4.15
CA ALA A 266 -26.50 2.58 -4.72
C ALA A 266 -27.48 3.17 -5.76
N ALA A 267 -28.15 4.28 -5.43
CA ALA A 267 -29.05 4.97 -6.34
C ALA A 267 -28.33 5.47 -7.60
N PHE A 268 -27.10 5.98 -7.46
CA PHE A 268 -26.26 6.36 -8.60
C PHE A 268 -25.94 5.17 -9.49
N VAL A 269 -25.47 4.06 -8.94
CA VAL A 269 -25.11 2.86 -9.70
C VAL A 269 -26.34 2.31 -10.45
N GLU A 270 -27.51 2.27 -9.81
CA GLU A 270 -28.76 1.83 -10.44
C GLU A 270 -29.20 2.80 -11.55
N ALA A 271 -29.17 4.11 -11.32
CA ALA A 271 -29.53 5.10 -12.35
C ALA A 271 -28.62 5.03 -13.60
N MET A 272 -27.34 4.70 -13.42
CA MET A 272 -26.39 4.52 -14.52
C MET A 272 -26.59 3.21 -15.29
N GLY A 273 -27.30 2.23 -14.72
CA GLY A 273 -27.68 0.97 -15.37
C GLY A 273 -29.08 0.98 -15.98
N ASP A 274 -29.94 1.92 -15.60
CA ASP A 274 -31.32 2.02 -16.07
C ASP A 274 -31.40 2.64 -17.48
N PRO A 275 -31.90 1.91 -18.50
CA PRO A 275 -32.05 2.45 -19.86
C PRO A 275 -33.05 3.61 -19.95
N GLU A 276 -34.02 3.69 -19.04
CA GLU A 276 -35.06 4.72 -19.03
C GLU A 276 -34.63 6.00 -18.29
N ALA A 277 -33.50 5.95 -17.55
CA ALA A 277 -32.98 7.09 -16.83
C ALA A 277 -32.48 8.19 -17.78
N THR A 278 -32.97 9.42 -17.57
CA THR A 278 -32.51 10.59 -18.32
C THR A 278 -31.08 10.98 -17.93
N ALA A 279 -30.36 11.67 -18.83
CA ALA A 279 -29.03 12.23 -18.51
C ALA A 279 -29.08 13.17 -17.30
N GLY A 280 -30.14 13.97 -17.15
CA GLY A 280 -30.34 14.83 -15.97
C GLY A 280 -30.51 14.01 -14.68
N GLY A 281 -31.28 12.92 -14.72
CA GLY A 281 -31.46 12.02 -13.59
C GLY A 281 -30.16 11.33 -13.17
N ARG A 282 -29.41 10.78 -14.13
CA ARG A 282 -28.08 10.19 -13.89
C ARG A 282 -27.11 11.18 -13.28
N ARG A 283 -27.06 12.41 -13.80
CA ARG A 283 -26.21 13.49 -13.28
C ARG A 283 -26.59 13.88 -11.85
N ALA A 284 -27.88 14.00 -11.56
CA ALA A 284 -28.35 14.31 -10.21
C ALA A 284 -27.95 13.22 -9.21
N ALA A 285 -28.11 11.94 -9.59
CA ALA A 285 -27.70 10.81 -8.75
C ALA A 285 -26.18 10.78 -8.52
N LEU A 286 -25.38 11.02 -9.57
CA LEU A 286 -23.92 11.15 -9.46
C LEU A 286 -23.53 12.23 -8.46
N ARG A 287 -24.12 13.44 -8.56
CA ARG A 287 -23.81 14.54 -7.64
C ARG A 287 -24.22 14.24 -6.20
N ALA A 288 -25.37 13.59 -5.99
CA ALA A 288 -25.81 13.17 -4.67
C ALA A 288 -24.84 12.15 -4.06
N ALA A 289 -24.43 11.14 -4.83
CA ALA A 289 -23.47 10.13 -4.41
C ALA A 289 -22.09 10.74 -4.08
N ALA A 290 -21.61 11.66 -4.90
CA ALA A 290 -20.35 12.35 -4.65
C ALA A 290 -20.41 13.22 -3.38
N ALA A 291 -21.52 13.92 -3.14
CA ALA A 291 -21.72 14.71 -1.93
C ALA A 291 -21.79 13.81 -0.67
N ALA A 292 -22.49 12.67 -0.75
CA ALA A 292 -22.58 11.69 0.34
C ALA A 292 -21.20 11.10 0.68
N HIS A 293 -20.39 10.78 -0.33
CA HIS A 293 -19.01 10.32 -0.14
C HIS A 293 -18.15 11.34 0.63
N VAL A 294 -18.15 12.61 0.18
CA VAL A 294 -17.41 13.69 0.86
C VAL A 294 -17.90 13.89 2.29
N ALA A 295 -19.22 13.85 2.52
CA ALA A 295 -19.79 13.96 3.87
C ALA A 295 -19.31 12.81 4.76
N ARG A 296 -19.35 11.57 4.27
CA ARG A 296 -18.89 10.39 4.99
C ARG A 296 -17.40 10.45 5.31
N ALA A 297 -16.57 10.91 4.38
CA ALA A 297 -15.13 11.08 4.61
C ALA A 297 -14.88 12.08 5.75
N ARG A 298 -15.62 13.19 5.81
CA ARG A 298 -15.54 14.16 6.91
C ARG A 298 -16.01 13.59 8.24
N GLU A 299 -17.04 12.75 8.25
CA GLU A 299 -17.47 12.03 9.46
C GLU A 299 -16.39 11.09 9.97
N CYS A 300 -15.74 10.35 9.06
CA CYS A 300 -14.64 9.46 9.38
C CYS A 300 -13.44 10.23 9.96
N GLN A 301 -13.03 11.33 9.33
CA GLN A 301 -11.98 12.23 9.83
C GLN A 301 -12.29 12.81 11.22
N ALA A 302 -13.58 13.00 11.53
CA ALA A 302 -14.05 13.47 12.82
C ALA A 302 -14.27 12.34 13.84
N GLY A 303 -13.97 11.08 13.51
CA GLY A 303 -14.19 9.92 14.39
C GLY A 303 -15.67 9.64 14.69
N ARG A 304 -16.57 10.03 13.78
CA ARG A 304 -18.03 9.87 13.92
C ARG A 304 -18.60 8.68 13.16
N ALA A 305 -17.77 7.98 12.38
CA ALA A 305 -18.16 6.72 11.78
C ALA A 305 -18.10 5.58 12.82
N PRO A 306 -18.98 4.56 12.73
CA PRO A 306 -19.09 3.54 13.77
C PRO A 306 -18.10 2.39 13.62
N GLU A 307 -17.43 2.23 12.47
CA GLU A 307 -16.75 1.00 12.09
C GLU A 307 -15.62 0.63 13.05
N GLN A 308 -14.65 1.52 13.27
CA GLN A 308 -13.57 1.25 14.23
C GLN A 308 -14.07 1.14 15.67
N HIS A 309 -15.12 1.86 16.05
CA HIS A 309 -15.72 1.75 17.38
C HIS A 309 -16.32 0.35 17.60
N LEU A 310 -17.14 -0.12 16.65
CA LEU A 310 -17.74 -1.46 16.72
C LEU A 310 -16.67 -2.56 16.70
N TRP A 311 -15.63 -2.40 15.87
CA TRP A 311 -14.51 -3.35 15.86
C TRP A 311 -13.72 -3.36 17.17
N ALA A 312 -13.49 -2.19 17.77
CA ALA A 312 -12.85 -2.09 19.08
C ALA A 312 -13.68 -2.77 20.18
N LEU A 313 -15.02 -2.64 20.15
CA LEU A 313 -15.91 -3.34 21.07
C LEU A 313 -15.85 -4.86 20.87
N GLN A 314 -15.83 -5.35 19.63
CA GLN A 314 -15.66 -6.77 19.31
C GLN A 314 -14.35 -7.33 19.87
N MET A 315 -13.24 -6.60 19.69
CA MET A 315 -11.92 -6.98 20.21
C MET A 315 -11.89 -6.93 21.75
N LEU A 316 -12.52 -5.93 22.36
CA LEU A 316 -12.61 -5.80 23.82
C LEU A 316 -13.40 -6.97 24.42
N GLN A 317 -14.52 -7.34 23.80
CA GLN A 317 -15.31 -8.52 24.20
C GLN A 317 -14.47 -9.79 24.09
N GLY A 318 -13.78 -10.03 22.97
CA GLY A 318 -12.94 -11.21 22.79
C GLY A 318 -11.79 -11.32 23.81
N ARG A 319 -11.19 -10.18 24.21
CA ARG A 319 -10.03 -10.16 25.12
C ARG A 319 -10.40 -10.09 26.60
N ARG A 320 -11.50 -9.42 26.94
CA ARG A 320 -11.86 -9.07 28.33
C ARG A 320 -13.32 -9.36 28.67
N GLY A 321 -14.09 -9.97 27.77
CA GLY A 321 -15.52 -10.17 27.94
C GLY A 321 -15.89 -10.91 29.22
N ALA A 322 -15.16 -11.98 29.56
CA ALA A 322 -15.37 -12.72 30.81
C ALA A 322 -15.20 -11.84 32.06
N ALA A 323 -14.16 -11.01 32.10
CA ALA A 323 -13.91 -10.09 33.23
C ALA A 323 -14.92 -8.93 33.28
N LEU A 324 -15.56 -8.60 32.16
CA LEU A 324 -16.54 -7.53 32.02
C LEU A 324 -18.00 -8.02 32.16
N GLY A 325 -18.22 -9.30 32.45
CA GLY A 325 -19.57 -9.87 32.55
C GLY A 325 -20.28 -10.10 31.21
N VAL A 326 -19.54 -10.07 30.09
CA VAL A 326 -20.02 -10.32 28.72
C VAL A 326 -19.21 -11.45 28.05
N PRO A 327 -19.19 -12.68 28.61
CA PRO A 327 -18.32 -13.77 28.16
C PRO A 327 -18.72 -14.37 26.81
N GLY A 328 -19.99 -14.27 26.42
CA GLY A 328 -20.51 -14.83 25.18
C GLY A 328 -20.34 -13.87 24.00
N PRO A 329 -20.35 -14.37 22.75
CA PRO A 329 -20.33 -13.54 21.56
C PRO A 329 -21.56 -12.62 21.49
N SER A 330 -21.38 -11.40 21.01
CA SER A 330 -22.50 -10.48 20.77
C SER A 330 -23.26 -10.86 19.50
N ALA A 331 -24.59 -10.95 19.59
CA ALA A 331 -25.45 -11.22 18.43
C ALA A 331 -25.27 -10.19 17.29
N LEU A 332 -24.82 -8.97 17.61
CA LEU A 332 -24.48 -7.96 16.60
C LEU A 332 -23.36 -8.43 15.68
N PHE A 333 -22.28 -8.99 16.24
CA PHE A 333 -21.10 -9.41 15.49
C PHE A 333 -21.30 -10.75 14.78
N ASP A 334 -22.36 -11.48 15.12
CA ASP A 334 -22.82 -12.66 14.40
C ASP A 334 -23.94 -12.36 13.39
N SER A 335 -24.42 -11.11 13.31
CA SER A 335 -25.46 -10.74 12.36
C SER A 335 -24.96 -10.89 10.91
N PRO A 336 -25.84 -11.29 9.97
CA PRO A 336 -25.49 -11.32 8.55
C PRO A 336 -24.95 -9.98 8.04
N GLY A 337 -25.52 -8.86 8.50
CA GLY A 337 -25.08 -7.52 8.13
C GLY A 337 -23.64 -7.22 8.55
N TRP A 338 -23.26 -7.55 9.79
CA TRP A 338 -21.87 -7.39 10.23
C TRP A 338 -20.91 -8.28 9.43
N ARG A 339 -21.27 -9.54 9.18
CA ARG A 339 -20.42 -10.45 8.40
C ARG A 339 -20.20 -9.96 6.96
N ILE A 340 -21.25 -9.47 6.30
CA ILE A 340 -21.16 -8.86 4.96
C ILE A 340 -20.25 -7.64 5.00
N LEU A 341 -20.42 -6.77 6.00
CA LEU A 341 -19.60 -5.57 6.16
C LEU A 341 -18.10 -5.89 6.32
N ARG A 342 -17.76 -7.07 6.85
CA ARG A 342 -16.38 -7.51 7.08
C ARG A 342 -15.78 -8.34 5.93
N ASP A 343 -16.53 -8.58 4.86
CA ASP A 343 -16.09 -9.29 3.65
C ASP A 343 -16.13 -8.33 2.46
N ASP A 344 -15.14 -7.45 2.39
CA ASP A 344 -15.06 -6.42 1.34
C ASP A 344 -14.92 -7.06 -0.05
N VAL A 345 -15.62 -6.50 -1.03
CA VAL A 345 -15.39 -6.82 -2.46
C VAL A 345 -14.38 -5.88 -3.10
N LEU A 346 -14.29 -4.65 -2.57
CA LEU A 346 -13.26 -3.68 -2.90
C LEU A 346 -12.63 -3.13 -1.62
N SER A 347 -11.31 -3.12 -1.58
CA SER A 347 -10.55 -2.40 -0.55
C SER A 347 -9.75 -1.32 -1.25
N THR A 348 -10.01 -0.07 -0.92
CA THR A 348 -9.49 1.08 -1.67
C THR A 348 -8.65 1.97 -0.77
N SER A 349 -7.62 2.58 -1.36
CA SER A 349 -6.84 3.58 -0.66
C SER A 349 -6.15 4.51 -1.65
N ALA A 350 -6.07 5.79 -1.29
CA ALA A 350 -5.43 6.83 -2.06
C ALA A 350 -4.01 7.13 -1.57
N VAL A 351 -3.10 7.43 -2.50
CA VAL A 351 -1.81 8.08 -2.21
C VAL A 351 -1.74 9.43 -2.91
N PRO A 352 -1.84 10.55 -2.16
CA PRO A 352 -1.77 11.89 -2.73
C PRO A 352 -0.32 12.42 -2.74
N SER A 353 0.60 11.77 -3.46
CA SER A 353 1.98 12.26 -3.62
C SER A 353 2.46 12.21 -5.07
N VAL A 354 3.02 13.34 -5.53
CA VAL A 354 3.63 13.46 -6.86
C VAL A 354 4.91 12.63 -7.01
N ASN A 355 5.53 12.24 -5.89
CA ASN A 355 6.74 11.42 -5.87
C ASN A 355 6.45 9.91 -5.97
N VAL A 356 5.18 9.51 -5.84
CA VAL A 356 4.74 8.13 -5.99
C VAL A 356 4.16 7.93 -7.39
N ARG A 357 4.75 6.99 -8.15
CA ARG A 357 4.25 6.61 -9.49
C ARG A 357 3.12 5.59 -9.40
N TYR A 358 3.35 4.53 -8.62
CA TYR A 358 2.41 3.46 -8.27
C TYR A 358 2.69 3.04 -6.83
N TRP A 359 1.68 2.46 -6.19
CA TRP A 359 1.79 1.82 -4.89
C TRP A 359 0.75 0.69 -4.82
N GLY A 360 0.90 -0.25 -3.89
CA GLY A 360 0.00 -1.41 -3.83
C GLY A 360 -0.03 -2.07 -2.46
N PHE A 361 -1.04 -2.91 -2.25
CA PHE A 361 -1.19 -3.77 -1.10
C PHE A 361 -1.92 -5.06 -1.54
N GLY A 362 -1.73 -6.15 -0.80
CA GLY A 362 -2.43 -7.40 -1.04
C GLY A 362 -3.92 -7.30 -0.70
N SER A 363 -4.72 -8.20 -1.25
CA SER A 363 -6.16 -8.25 -0.95
C SER A 363 -6.46 -8.54 0.54
N THR A 364 -7.56 -7.94 1.03
CA THR A 364 -8.00 -8.06 2.44
C THR A 364 -8.96 -9.22 2.69
N SER A 365 -9.45 -9.90 1.63
CA SER A 365 -10.31 -11.08 1.71
C SER A 365 -10.11 -11.99 0.50
N GLU A 366 -10.70 -13.19 0.51
CA GLU A 366 -10.64 -14.13 -0.62
C GLU A 366 -11.40 -13.64 -1.87
N ARG A 367 -12.20 -12.59 -1.73
CA ARG A 367 -13.09 -12.04 -2.78
C ARG A 367 -12.78 -10.59 -3.16
N CYS A 368 -11.88 -9.96 -2.41
CA CYS A 368 -11.60 -8.54 -2.53
C CYS A 368 -10.62 -8.25 -3.67
N ILE A 369 -10.91 -7.20 -4.44
CA ILE A 369 -9.91 -6.51 -5.27
C ILE A 369 -9.33 -5.36 -4.44
N GLY A 370 -8.03 -5.42 -4.15
CA GLY A 370 -7.28 -4.30 -3.60
C GLY A 370 -7.04 -3.25 -4.68
N VAL A 371 -7.48 -2.02 -4.43
CA VAL A 371 -7.41 -0.89 -5.35
C VAL A 371 -6.57 0.22 -4.72
N ALA A 372 -5.26 0.19 -4.99
CA ALA A 372 -4.36 1.26 -4.63
C ALA A 372 -4.35 2.30 -5.76
N TYR A 373 -4.70 3.55 -5.48
CA TYR A 373 -4.80 4.57 -6.51
C TYR A 373 -4.10 5.89 -6.16
N ALA A 374 -3.77 6.64 -7.21
CA ALA A 374 -3.27 8.00 -7.14
C ALA A 374 -3.95 8.82 -8.25
N LEU A 375 -4.88 9.69 -7.84
CA LEU A 375 -5.51 10.69 -8.72
C LEU A 375 -4.88 12.04 -8.43
N LEU A 376 -4.01 12.49 -9.33
CA LEU A 376 -3.13 13.64 -9.17
C LEU A 376 -3.31 14.62 -10.35
N PRO A 377 -2.74 15.85 -10.31
CA PRO A 377 -2.98 16.88 -11.33
C PRO A 377 -2.63 16.52 -12.78
N ASP A 378 -1.85 15.46 -13.00
CA ASP A 378 -1.34 15.05 -14.32
C ASP A 378 -1.62 13.57 -14.65
N ARG A 379 -2.30 12.84 -13.75
CA ARG A 379 -2.44 11.38 -13.87
C ARG A 379 -3.53 10.79 -13.01
N PHE A 380 -4.05 9.67 -13.46
CA PHE A 380 -4.81 8.74 -12.64
C PHE A 380 -4.26 7.33 -12.83
N ARG A 381 -3.62 6.81 -11.78
CA ARG A 381 -2.94 5.51 -11.80
C ARG A 381 -3.48 4.60 -10.71
N LEU A 382 -3.63 3.33 -11.04
CA LEU A 382 -4.06 2.28 -10.13
C LEU A 382 -3.10 1.11 -10.19
N PHE A 383 -2.89 0.48 -9.04
CA PHE A 383 -2.34 -0.86 -8.94
C PHE A 383 -3.39 -1.74 -8.27
N LEU A 384 -3.73 -2.83 -8.93
CA LEU A 384 -4.75 -3.78 -8.52
C LEU A 384 -4.08 -5.05 -8.03
N SER A 385 -4.65 -5.66 -6.99
CA SER A 385 -4.20 -6.92 -6.41
C SER A 385 -5.40 -7.76 -5.98
N THR A 386 -5.40 -9.04 -6.31
CA THR A 386 -6.49 -9.95 -5.92
C THR A 386 -6.01 -11.40 -5.83
N PRO A 387 -6.67 -12.28 -5.07
CA PRO A 387 -6.44 -13.71 -5.18
C PRO A 387 -6.78 -14.20 -6.59
N ARG A 388 -6.02 -15.17 -7.11
CA ARG A 388 -6.17 -15.69 -8.48
C ARG A 388 -7.61 -16.14 -8.84
N PRO A 389 -8.42 -16.72 -7.93
CA PRO A 389 -9.83 -17.02 -8.24
C PRO A 389 -10.70 -15.81 -8.62
N VAL A 390 -10.28 -14.59 -8.24
CA VAL A 390 -10.99 -13.32 -8.51
C VAL A 390 -10.36 -12.58 -9.70
N ALA A 391 -9.26 -13.07 -10.28
CA ALA A 391 -8.51 -12.39 -11.33
C ALA A 391 -9.38 -11.96 -12.53
N GLY A 392 -10.27 -12.84 -13.01
CA GLY A 392 -11.15 -12.50 -14.13
C GLY A 392 -12.11 -11.34 -13.81
N ALA A 393 -12.59 -11.22 -12.58
CA ALA A 393 -13.41 -10.08 -12.14
C ALA A 393 -12.57 -8.80 -12.06
N MET A 394 -11.32 -8.89 -11.59
CA MET A 394 -10.38 -7.75 -11.57
C MET A 394 -10.02 -7.29 -12.98
N GLU A 395 -9.81 -8.19 -13.93
CA GLU A 395 -9.53 -7.87 -15.33
C GLU A 395 -10.73 -7.19 -16.00
N ALA A 396 -11.95 -7.71 -15.78
CA ALA A 396 -13.18 -7.08 -16.27
C ALA A 396 -13.41 -5.70 -15.62
N PHE A 397 -13.11 -5.57 -14.32
CA PHE A 397 -13.14 -4.29 -13.61
C PHE A 397 -12.15 -3.29 -14.22
N ALA A 398 -10.90 -3.70 -14.43
CA ALA A 398 -9.86 -2.87 -15.04
C ALA A 398 -10.24 -2.40 -16.46
N ALA A 399 -10.85 -3.29 -17.25
CA ALA A 399 -11.34 -2.97 -18.60
C ALA A 399 -12.53 -1.98 -18.59
N ALA A 400 -13.37 -2.03 -17.55
CA ALA A 400 -14.52 -1.13 -17.42
C ALA A 400 -14.12 0.29 -16.96
N LEU A 401 -13.03 0.44 -16.21
CA LEU A 401 -12.58 1.74 -15.67
C LEU A 401 -12.50 2.87 -16.72
N PRO A 402 -11.77 2.75 -17.85
CA PRO A 402 -11.66 3.84 -18.83
C PRO A 402 -13.00 4.22 -19.45
N VAL A 403 -13.89 3.24 -19.67
CA VAL A 403 -15.24 3.48 -20.21
C VAL A 403 -16.07 4.27 -19.22
N VAL A 404 -16.04 3.87 -17.94
CA VAL A 404 -16.76 4.56 -16.87
C VAL A 404 -16.23 5.98 -16.68
N VAL A 405 -14.92 6.19 -16.66
CA VAL A 405 -14.32 7.53 -16.54
C VAL A 405 -14.84 8.46 -17.64
N ALA A 406 -14.76 8.03 -18.90
CA ALA A 406 -15.22 8.82 -20.04
C ALA A 406 -16.73 9.13 -19.97
N GLU A 407 -17.53 8.17 -19.54
CA GLU A 407 -18.97 8.35 -19.38
C GLU A 407 -19.33 9.34 -18.27
N LEU A 408 -18.69 9.23 -17.09
CA LEU A 408 -18.93 10.15 -15.98
C LEU A 408 -18.47 11.58 -16.32
N GLU A 409 -17.35 11.72 -17.03
CA GLU A 409 -16.89 13.00 -17.53
C GLU A 409 -17.89 13.63 -18.51
N ALA A 410 -18.28 12.91 -19.57
CA ALA A 410 -19.25 13.41 -20.54
C ALA A 410 -20.59 13.78 -19.89
N LEU A 411 -21.03 12.98 -18.91
CA LEU A 411 -22.25 13.25 -18.15
C LEU A 411 -22.15 14.55 -17.36
N LEU A 412 -20.99 14.88 -16.78
CA LEU A 412 -20.77 16.11 -16.01
C LEU A 412 -20.51 17.33 -16.89
N GLU A 413 -19.84 17.18 -18.03
CA GLU A 413 -19.56 18.28 -18.98
C GLU A 413 -20.83 18.88 -19.57
N GLY A 414 -21.85 18.06 -19.84
CA GLY A 414 -23.14 18.53 -20.34
C GLY A 414 -23.92 19.43 -19.35
N ASP A 415 -23.35 19.80 -18.20
CA ASP A 415 -23.89 20.73 -17.21
C ASP A 415 -23.26 22.13 -17.26
N VAL A 416 -22.17 22.30 -18.03
CA VAL A 416 -21.52 23.60 -18.17
C VAL A 416 -22.30 24.41 -19.21
N PRO A 417 -22.93 25.55 -18.85
CA PRO A 417 -23.53 26.42 -19.86
C PRO A 417 -22.43 26.86 -20.84
N PRO A 418 -22.71 26.97 -22.15
CA PRO A 418 -21.73 27.49 -23.09
C PRO A 418 -21.23 28.84 -22.57
N ALA A 419 -19.90 29.00 -22.50
CA ALA A 419 -19.28 30.22 -22.01
C ALA A 419 -19.84 31.42 -22.80
N GLY A 420 -20.67 32.24 -22.14
CA GLY A 420 -21.21 33.45 -22.75
C GLY A 420 -20.07 34.36 -23.24
N PRO A 421 -20.30 35.13 -24.32
CA PRO A 421 -19.26 35.96 -24.92
C PRO A 421 -18.65 36.87 -23.85
N ARG A 422 -17.32 36.75 -23.66
CA ARG A 422 -16.56 37.58 -22.71
C ARG A 422 -16.84 39.05 -23.03
N GLY A 423 -17.59 39.71 -22.16
CA GLY A 423 -17.87 41.13 -22.27
C GLY A 423 -16.56 41.90 -22.34
N VAL A 424 -16.36 42.59 -23.45
CA VAL A 424 -15.29 43.58 -23.62
C VAL A 424 -15.56 44.69 -22.61
N HIS A 425 -14.75 44.76 -21.55
CA HIS A 425 -14.74 45.93 -20.69
C HIS A 425 -14.15 47.11 -21.46
N PRO A 426 -14.84 48.25 -21.56
CA PRO A 426 -14.25 49.45 -22.14
C PRO A 426 -13.28 50.06 -21.13
N SER A 427 -12.07 50.31 -21.58
CA SER A 427 -11.05 51.05 -20.87
C SER A 427 -11.53 52.48 -20.55
N ARG A 428 -11.32 52.90 -19.31
CA ARG A 428 -11.16 54.31 -18.95
C ARG A 428 -9.96 54.45 -18.03
#